data_AF-A0A645ENB3-F1
#
_entry.id   AF-A0A645ENB3-F1
#
_cell.length_a   1.000
_cell.length_b   1.000
_cell.length_c   1.000
_cell.angle_alpha   90.00
_cell.angle_beta   90.00
_cell.angle_gamma   90.00
#
_symmetry.space_group_name_H-M   'P 1'
#
loop_
_entity.id
_entity.type
_entity.pdbx_description
1 polymer ?
#
loop_
_entity_poly.entity_id
_entity_poly.type
_entity_poly.pdbx_seq_one_letter_code
_entity_poly.pdbx_strand_id
1 'polypeptide(L)'
;MKPGAWLFSSGRGEVADTAALKRAAGLGGMVLDVWENEPEIDRELLSRVRIGTPHIAGYSTDGKANGTAMSVRALAKFFDLPKLAEWRPAELPAPREPQVIELDSRLPEAEQVAAALRHSYDIRLDDQRLRDDPAGFETQRGDYRIRREAPAFAIRGGGAEARASLLRIGFRTV
;
A
#
# COMPACT_ATOMS: atom_id res chain seq x y z
N MET A 1 -19.98 7.12 -14.68
CA MET A 1 -19.32 5.80 -14.77
C MET A 1 -20.38 4.73 -15.00
N LYS A 2 -20.01 3.53 -15.49
CA LYS A 2 -20.99 2.43 -15.62
C LYS A 2 -21.54 2.05 -14.23
N PRO A 3 -22.84 1.69 -14.12
CA PRO A 3 -23.36 1.13 -12.88
C PRO A 3 -22.51 -0.05 -12.38
N GLY A 4 -22.22 -0.09 -11.09
CA GLY A 4 -21.37 -1.09 -10.44
C GLY A 4 -19.85 -0.86 -10.58
N ALA A 5 -19.41 0.18 -11.28
CA ALA A 5 -17.98 0.47 -11.42
C ALA A 5 -17.34 0.85 -10.08
N TRP A 6 -16.08 0.46 -9.91
CA TRP A 6 -15.26 0.84 -8.76
C TRP A 6 -14.30 1.96 -9.14
N LEU A 7 -14.14 2.93 -8.24
CA LEU A 7 -13.18 4.03 -8.39
C LEU A 7 -12.05 3.85 -7.37
N PHE A 8 -10.81 3.95 -7.85
CA PHE A 8 -9.60 3.94 -7.03
C PHE A 8 -8.81 5.21 -7.34
N SER A 9 -8.40 5.96 -6.31
CA SER A 9 -7.52 7.12 -6.47
C SER A 9 -6.42 7.12 -5.42
N SER A 10 -5.17 7.06 -5.88
CA SER A 10 -3.96 7.20 -5.06
C SER A 10 -2.91 8.08 -5.75
N GLY A 11 -3.36 8.98 -6.63
CA GLY A 11 -2.52 9.90 -7.37
C GLY A 11 -2.37 11.24 -6.66
N ARG A 12 -3.24 12.19 -7.01
CA ARG A 12 -3.37 13.51 -6.38
C ARG A 12 -4.85 13.80 -6.10
N GLY A 13 -5.13 14.52 -5.03
CA GLY A 13 -6.51 14.79 -4.59
C GLY A 13 -7.31 15.57 -5.62
N GLU A 14 -6.68 16.57 -6.21
CA GLU A 14 -7.26 17.51 -7.17
C GLU A 14 -7.63 16.87 -8.52
N VAL A 15 -7.28 15.59 -8.72
CA VAL A 15 -7.68 14.84 -9.91
C VAL A 15 -9.16 14.44 -9.84
N ALA A 16 -9.74 14.30 -8.65
CA ALA A 16 -11.12 13.86 -8.46
C ALA A 16 -11.92 14.85 -7.61
N ASP A 17 -12.83 15.60 -8.26
CA ASP A 17 -13.68 16.61 -7.62
C ASP A 17 -14.56 16.01 -6.50
N THR A 18 -14.36 16.49 -5.28
CA THR A 18 -15.03 16.04 -4.06
C THR A 18 -16.55 16.17 -4.18
N ALA A 19 -17.03 17.29 -4.72
CA ALA A 19 -18.46 17.54 -4.83
C ALA A 19 -19.13 16.56 -5.81
N ALA A 20 -18.46 16.22 -6.91
CA ALA A 20 -18.90 15.23 -7.90
C ALA A 20 -18.88 13.82 -7.31
N LEU A 21 -17.84 13.45 -6.55
CA LEU A 21 -17.77 12.16 -5.88
C LEU A 21 -18.89 11.98 -4.86
N LYS A 22 -19.23 13.03 -4.07
CA LYS A 22 -20.36 12.98 -3.13
C LYS A 22 -21.72 12.79 -3.80
N ARG A 23 -21.87 13.29 -5.04
CA ARG A 23 -23.08 13.13 -5.86
C ARG A 23 -23.09 11.84 -6.70
N ALA A 24 -21.97 11.12 -6.78
CA ALA A 24 -21.89 9.93 -7.62
C ALA A 24 -22.85 8.85 -7.11
N ALA A 25 -23.72 8.37 -8.00
CA ALA A 25 -24.67 7.31 -7.72
C ALA A 25 -24.38 6.08 -8.58
N GLY A 26 -24.73 4.90 -8.07
CA GLY A 26 -24.58 3.64 -8.80
C GLY A 26 -23.15 3.11 -8.92
N LEU A 27 -22.18 3.65 -8.18
CA LEU A 27 -20.85 3.04 -8.06
C LEU A 27 -20.90 1.78 -7.19
N GLY A 28 -20.04 0.82 -7.48
CA GLY A 28 -19.84 -0.37 -6.64
C GLY A 28 -19.01 -0.07 -5.38
N GLY A 29 -18.17 0.98 -5.44
CA GLY A 29 -17.38 1.46 -4.32
C GLY A 29 -16.35 2.50 -4.74
N MET A 30 -15.86 3.27 -3.76
CA MET A 30 -14.77 4.22 -3.93
C MET A 30 -13.66 3.88 -2.93
N VAL A 31 -12.41 3.87 -3.38
CA VAL A 31 -11.22 3.68 -2.55
C VAL A 31 -10.29 4.85 -2.80
N LEU A 32 -10.11 5.70 -1.79
CA LEU A 32 -9.34 6.93 -1.91
C LEU A 32 -8.17 6.90 -0.92
N ASP A 33 -6.97 7.15 -1.42
CA ASP A 33 -5.80 7.46 -0.58
C ASP A 33 -5.50 8.96 -0.60
N VAL A 34 -5.99 9.69 -1.61
CA VAL A 34 -5.73 11.12 -1.79
C VAL A 34 -7.02 11.91 -1.83
N TRP A 35 -6.97 13.15 -1.32
CA TRP A 35 -8.14 13.98 -1.06
C TRP A 35 -7.88 15.41 -1.51
N GLU A 36 -8.91 16.13 -1.97
CA GLU A 36 -8.79 17.58 -2.11
C GLU A 36 -8.60 18.23 -0.74
N ASN A 37 -7.80 19.30 -0.69
CA ASN A 37 -7.56 20.12 0.49
C ASN A 37 -6.90 19.39 1.68
N GLU A 38 -6.06 18.38 1.42
CA GLU A 38 -5.23 17.77 2.47
C GLU A 38 -4.44 18.84 3.26
N PRO A 39 -4.35 18.74 4.59
CA PRO A 39 -4.85 17.65 5.43
C PRO A 39 -6.34 17.75 5.82
N GLU A 40 -7.01 18.84 5.47
CA GLU A 40 -8.40 19.12 5.84
C GLU A 40 -9.41 18.47 4.89
N ILE A 41 -9.45 17.14 4.94
CA ILE A 41 -10.26 16.32 4.04
C ILE A 41 -11.77 16.47 4.32
N ASP A 42 -12.59 16.31 3.28
CA ASP A 42 -14.05 16.31 3.40
C ASP A 42 -14.54 15.04 4.13
N ARG A 43 -15.01 15.20 5.36
CA ARG A 43 -15.48 14.10 6.22
C ARG A 43 -16.76 13.43 5.70
N GLU A 44 -17.59 14.17 4.97
CA GLU A 44 -18.77 13.60 4.32
C GLU A 44 -18.34 12.65 3.22
N LEU A 45 -17.36 13.02 2.39
CA LEU A 45 -16.77 12.12 1.40
C LEU A 45 -16.12 10.91 2.07
N LEU A 46 -15.34 11.10 3.14
CA LEU A 46 -14.74 9.99 3.90
C LEU A 46 -15.80 8.98 4.39
N SER A 47 -16.96 9.44 4.85
CA SER A 47 -18.06 8.54 5.27
C SER A 47 -18.70 7.75 4.11
N ARG A 48 -18.52 8.18 2.86
CA ARG A 48 -19.11 7.55 1.67
C ARG A 48 -18.16 6.56 0.97
N VAL A 49 -16.84 6.65 1.20
CA VAL A 49 -15.88 5.75 0.56
C VAL A 49 -15.85 4.38 1.26
N ARG A 50 -15.53 3.34 0.48
CA ARG A 50 -15.31 1.97 0.97
C ARG A 50 -14.03 1.87 1.79
N ILE A 51 -12.97 2.53 1.33
CA ILE A 51 -11.67 2.64 1.99
C ILE A 51 -11.15 4.06 1.76
N GLY A 52 -10.71 4.71 2.83
CA GLY A 52 -10.12 6.03 2.84
C GLY A 52 -8.82 6.01 3.65
N THR A 53 -7.68 6.42 3.10
CA THR A 53 -6.40 6.46 3.83
C THR A 53 -5.72 7.84 3.71
N PRO A 54 -4.82 8.21 4.65
CA PRO A 54 -4.27 9.57 4.70
C PRO A 54 -3.04 9.75 3.80
N HIS A 55 -3.17 9.49 2.49
CA HIS A 55 -2.10 9.67 1.51
C HIS A 55 -0.82 8.90 1.85
N ILE A 56 -0.98 7.59 2.06
CA ILE A 56 0.05 6.65 2.50
C ILE A 56 0.20 5.43 1.58
N ALA A 57 -0.42 5.42 0.40
CA ALA A 57 -0.30 4.28 -0.53
C ALA A 57 1.17 3.99 -0.88
N GLY A 58 2.03 5.01 -0.95
CA GLY A 58 3.48 4.89 -1.21
C GLY A 58 4.38 4.70 0.02
N TYR A 59 3.85 4.61 1.25
CA TYR A 59 4.64 4.69 2.49
C TYR A 59 5.30 3.36 2.94
N SER A 60 5.69 2.48 2.01
CA SER A 60 6.46 1.30 2.39
C SER A 60 7.87 1.68 2.85
N THR A 61 8.42 0.90 3.78
CA THR A 61 9.81 1.03 4.21
C THR A 61 10.75 0.77 3.02
N ASP A 62 10.41 -0.21 2.20
CA ASP A 62 11.11 -0.58 0.97
C ASP A 62 11.10 0.56 -0.05
N GLY A 63 9.97 1.24 -0.24
CA GLY A 63 9.86 2.41 -1.13
C GLY A 63 10.74 3.57 -0.69
N LYS A 64 10.75 3.91 0.61
CA LYS A 64 11.63 4.95 1.18
C LYS A 64 13.12 4.60 1.00
N ALA A 65 13.48 3.33 1.23
CA ALA A 65 14.83 2.82 1.02
C ALA A 65 15.27 2.90 -0.45
N ASN A 66 14.37 2.51 -1.37
CA ASN A 66 14.62 2.59 -2.81
C ASN A 66 14.85 4.03 -3.27
N GLY A 67 14.03 4.98 -2.80
CA GLY A 67 14.22 6.40 -3.08
C GLY A 67 15.60 6.90 -2.64
N THR A 68 15.99 6.61 -1.39
CA THR A 68 17.32 6.96 -0.87
C THR A 68 18.43 6.38 -1.73
N ALA A 69 18.31 5.09 -2.08
CA ALA A 69 19.35 4.42 -2.82
C ALA A 69 19.42 4.87 -4.29
N MET A 70 18.31 5.27 -4.90
CA MET A 70 18.33 5.94 -6.21
C MET A 70 19.09 7.27 -6.15
N SER A 71 18.85 8.10 -5.12
CA SER A 71 19.56 9.36 -4.92
C SER A 71 21.07 9.15 -4.70
N VAL A 72 21.46 8.21 -3.82
CA VAL A 72 22.87 7.91 -3.57
C VAL A 72 23.58 7.44 -4.84
N ARG A 73 22.96 6.54 -5.61
CA ARG A 73 23.55 6.04 -6.86
C ARG A 73 23.65 7.12 -7.93
N ALA A 74 22.68 8.03 -8.01
CA ALA A 74 22.73 9.17 -8.92
C ALA A 74 23.88 10.13 -8.58
N LEU A 75 24.05 10.45 -7.29
CA LEU A 75 25.18 11.27 -6.82
C LEU A 75 26.52 10.55 -7.04
N ALA A 76 26.57 9.25 -6.77
CA ALA A 76 27.75 8.43 -7.00
C ALA A 76 28.20 8.48 -8.46
N LYS A 77 27.24 8.41 -9.40
CA LYS A 77 27.52 8.56 -10.83
C LYS A 77 28.00 9.98 -11.17
N PHE A 78 27.38 11.01 -10.60
CA PHE A 78 27.72 12.41 -10.89
C PHE A 78 29.14 12.79 -10.42
N PHE A 79 29.55 12.30 -9.26
CA PHE A 79 30.85 12.60 -8.65
C PHE A 79 31.93 11.53 -8.88
N ASP A 80 31.68 10.54 -9.75
CA ASP A 80 32.58 9.42 -10.03
C ASP A 80 33.04 8.68 -8.75
N LEU A 81 32.06 8.24 -7.95
CA LEU A 81 32.27 7.48 -6.71
C LEU A 81 31.90 6.00 -6.92
N PRO A 82 32.75 5.18 -7.56
CA PRO A 82 32.39 3.82 -7.98
C PRO A 82 32.01 2.88 -6.83
N LYS A 83 32.52 3.12 -5.62
CA LYS A 83 32.15 2.34 -4.41
C LYS A 83 30.67 2.47 -4.02
N LEU A 84 29.99 3.50 -4.51
CA LEU A 84 28.58 3.78 -4.19
C LEU A 84 27.63 3.52 -5.37
N ALA A 85 28.13 3.06 -6.52
CA ALA A 85 27.33 2.84 -7.73
C ALA A 85 26.18 1.84 -7.53
N GLU A 86 26.38 0.85 -6.66
CA GLU A 86 25.37 -0.14 -6.29
C GLU A 86 24.89 -0.03 -4.85
N TRP A 87 25.12 1.12 -4.19
CA TRP A 87 24.76 1.30 -2.79
C TRP A 87 23.27 1.00 -2.54
N ARG A 88 23.01 0.29 -1.46
CA ARG A 88 21.70 0.02 -0.85
C ARG A 88 21.88 0.06 0.67
N PRO A 89 20.84 0.39 1.45
CA PRO A 89 20.88 0.15 2.88
C PRO A 89 21.17 -1.33 3.14
N ALA A 90 22.05 -1.61 4.11
CA ALA A 90 22.47 -2.98 4.41
C ALA A 90 21.29 -3.85 4.85
N GLU A 91 20.39 -3.28 5.66
CA GLU A 91 19.22 -3.95 6.18
C GLU A 91 18.04 -2.97 6.25
N LEU A 92 16.84 -3.54 6.19
CA LEU A 92 15.59 -2.84 6.46
C LEU A 92 14.92 -3.46 7.69
N PRO A 93 14.25 -2.66 8.53
CA PRO A 93 13.50 -3.18 9.68
C PRO A 93 12.57 -4.32 9.28
N ALA A 94 12.59 -5.42 10.03
CA ALA A 94 11.70 -6.56 9.79
C ALA A 94 10.21 -6.12 9.89
N PRO A 95 9.30 -6.77 9.14
CA PRO A 95 7.87 -6.56 9.34
C PRO A 95 7.48 -7.01 10.76
N ARG A 96 6.35 -6.48 11.26
CA ARG A 96 5.80 -6.94 12.55
C ARG A 96 5.17 -8.32 12.43
N GLU A 97 4.63 -8.60 11.25
CA GLU A 97 3.98 -9.84 10.90
C GLU A 97 5.03 -10.94 10.61
N PRO A 98 4.71 -12.21 10.89
CA PRO A 98 5.59 -13.32 10.55
C PRO A 98 5.98 -13.30 9.07
N GLN A 99 7.29 -13.41 8.80
CA GLN A 99 7.81 -13.38 7.43
C GLN A 99 7.49 -14.63 6.62
N VAL A 100 7.08 -15.73 7.27
CA VAL A 100 6.60 -16.92 6.57
C VAL A 100 5.09 -17.00 6.73
N ILE A 101 4.41 -17.09 5.59
CA ILE A 101 2.96 -17.19 5.49
C ILE A 101 2.63 -18.63 5.10
N GLU A 102 1.93 -19.32 6.00
CA GLU A 102 1.38 -20.64 5.75
C GLU A 102 0.08 -20.53 4.96
N LEU A 103 0.01 -21.18 3.80
CA LEU A 103 -1.20 -21.22 2.98
C LEU A 103 -1.88 -22.57 3.05
N ASP A 104 -3.19 -22.53 3.24
CA ASP A 104 -4.06 -23.70 3.17
C ASP A 104 -4.40 -24.01 1.70
N SER A 105 -3.85 -25.11 1.19
CA SER A 105 -4.07 -25.56 -0.19
C SER A 105 -5.50 -26.02 -0.48
N ARG A 106 -6.34 -26.19 0.55
CA ARG A 106 -7.75 -26.56 0.41
C ARG A 106 -8.65 -25.37 0.03
N LEU A 107 -8.17 -24.15 0.22
CA LEU A 107 -8.91 -22.94 -0.12
C LEU A 107 -8.82 -22.63 -1.63
N PRO A 108 -9.80 -21.92 -2.21
CA PRO A 108 -9.68 -21.40 -3.57
C PRO A 108 -8.45 -20.50 -3.76
N GLU A 109 -7.88 -20.47 -4.97
CA GLU A 109 -6.70 -19.66 -5.29
C GLU A 109 -6.86 -18.21 -4.82
N ALA A 110 -7.99 -17.58 -5.17
CA ALA A 110 -8.26 -16.19 -4.85
C ALA A 110 -8.24 -15.91 -3.33
N GLU A 111 -8.71 -16.86 -2.52
CA GLU A 111 -8.70 -16.72 -1.06
C GLU A 111 -7.29 -16.85 -0.49
N GLN A 112 -6.48 -17.77 -1.03
CA GLN A 112 -5.07 -17.91 -0.66
C GLN A 112 -4.26 -16.65 -1.00
N VAL A 113 -4.45 -16.10 -2.20
CA VAL A 113 -3.79 -14.87 -2.64
C VAL A 113 -4.22 -13.69 -1.77
N ALA A 114 -5.52 -13.55 -1.52
CA ALA A 114 -6.06 -12.49 -0.66
C ALA A 114 -5.54 -12.60 0.79
N ALA A 115 -5.39 -13.82 1.33
CA ALA A 115 -4.84 -14.04 2.65
C ALA A 115 -3.37 -13.59 2.75
N ALA A 116 -2.54 -13.96 1.77
CA ALA A 116 -1.13 -13.53 1.76
C ALA A 116 -0.97 -12.02 1.60
N LEU A 117 -1.73 -11.39 0.70
CA LEU A 117 -1.72 -9.93 0.53
C LEU A 117 -2.12 -9.21 1.82
N ARG A 118 -3.21 -9.65 2.45
CA ARG A 118 -3.70 -9.07 3.70
C ARG A 118 -2.74 -9.27 4.87
N HIS A 119 -2.07 -10.42 4.94
CA HIS A 119 -1.03 -10.68 5.94
C HIS A 119 0.16 -9.74 5.75
N SER A 120 0.57 -9.48 4.50
CA SER A 120 1.65 -8.53 4.22
C SER A 120 1.27 -7.07 4.49
N TYR A 121 0.03 -6.70 4.20
CA TYR A 121 -0.50 -5.36 4.40
C TYR A 121 -2.03 -5.37 4.41
N ASP A 122 -2.61 -5.10 5.58
CA ASP A 122 -4.04 -4.86 5.72
C ASP A 122 -4.35 -3.36 5.72
N ILE A 123 -4.81 -2.85 4.57
CA ILE A 123 -5.20 -1.45 4.37
C ILE A 123 -6.36 -1.00 5.28
N ARG A 124 -7.17 -1.94 5.77
CA ARG A 124 -8.33 -1.62 6.63
C ARG A 124 -7.92 -1.05 7.97
N LEU A 125 -6.71 -1.37 8.44
CA LEU A 125 -6.16 -0.80 9.66
C LEU A 125 -5.89 0.70 9.51
N ASP A 126 -5.43 1.12 8.34
CA ASP A 126 -5.12 2.52 8.07
C ASP A 126 -6.39 3.32 7.71
N ASP A 127 -7.39 2.66 7.10
CA ASP A 127 -8.75 3.22 6.95
C ASP A 127 -9.42 3.47 8.30
N GLN A 128 -9.40 2.48 9.20
CA GLN A 128 -10.01 2.62 10.52
C GLN A 128 -9.35 3.76 11.32
N ARG A 129 -8.02 3.86 11.29
CA ARG A 129 -7.29 4.95 11.96
C ARG A 129 -7.67 6.33 11.45
N LEU A 130 -7.82 6.48 10.12
CA LEU A 130 -8.26 7.76 9.56
C LEU A 130 -9.69 8.09 9.98
N ARG A 131 -10.58 7.10 10.04
CA ARG A 131 -11.96 7.31 10.48
C ARG A 131 -12.06 7.65 11.97
N ASP A 132 -11.22 7.03 12.80
CA ASP A 132 -11.17 7.27 14.24
C ASP A 132 -10.65 8.67 14.57
N ASP A 133 -9.66 9.16 13.81
CA ASP A 133 -9.09 10.50 13.98
C ASP A 133 -8.78 11.18 12.63
N PRO A 134 -9.79 11.77 11.95
CA PRO A 134 -9.56 12.49 10.70
C PRO A 134 -8.67 13.74 10.87
N ALA A 135 -8.67 14.35 12.07
CA ALA A 135 -7.86 15.53 12.35
C ALA A 135 -6.36 15.20 12.50
N GLY A 136 -6.04 13.96 12.87
CA GLY A 136 -4.68 13.43 12.94
C GLY A 136 -4.05 13.08 11.59
N PHE A 137 -4.57 13.57 10.46
CA PHE A 137 -4.12 13.21 9.10
C PHE A 137 -2.59 13.28 8.94
N GLU A 138 -1.97 14.41 9.30
CA GLU A 138 -0.51 14.58 9.19
C GLU A 138 0.26 13.76 10.23
N THR A 139 -0.24 13.67 11.45
CA THR A 139 0.40 12.85 12.50
C THR A 139 0.45 11.38 12.09
N GLN A 140 -0.63 10.85 11.52
CA GLN A 140 -0.68 9.47 11.02
C GLN A 140 0.32 9.21 9.89
N ARG A 141 0.65 10.23 9.07
CA ARG A 141 1.68 10.15 8.03
C ARG A 141 3.09 10.25 8.63
N GLY A 142 3.31 11.20 9.54
CA GLY A 142 4.58 11.40 10.22
C GLY A 142 5.02 10.17 11.01
N ASP A 143 4.08 9.58 11.75
CA ASP A 143 4.30 8.43 12.64
C ASP A 143 3.87 7.10 11.99
N TYR A 144 3.88 7.03 10.66
CA TYR A 144 3.40 5.87 9.93
C TYR A 144 4.20 4.61 10.28
N ARG A 145 3.47 3.53 10.57
CA ARG A 145 4.04 2.24 10.99
C ARG A 145 5.00 1.65 9.94
N ILE A 146 5.87 0.76 10.41
CA ILE A 146 6.64 -0.10 9.52
C ILE A 146 5.67 -0.96 8.71
N ARG A 147 5.64 -0.72 7.40
CA ARG A 147 4.99 -1.53 6.38
C ARG A 147 6.06 -2.05 5.43
N ARG A 148 6.07 -3.35 5.18
CA ARG A 148 6.98 -4.00 4.23
C ARG A 148 6.22 -4.48 2.99
N GLU A 149 6.93 -4.64 1.88
CA GLU A 149 6.37 -5.15 0.62
C GLU A 149 6.47 -6.67 0.50
N ALA A 150 5.82 -7.25 -0.52
CA ALA A 150 5.78 -8.70 -0.77
C ALA A 150 7.14 -9.42 -0.69
N PRO A 151 8.27 -8.85 -1.17
CA PRO A 151 9.58 -9.50 -1.06
C PRO A 151 10.07 -9.76 0.37
N ALA A 152 9.53 -9.04 1.37
CA ALA A 152 9.87 -9.30 2.77
C ALA A 152 9.28 -10.62 3.29
N PHE A 153 8.27 -11.16 2.62
CA PHE A 153 7.50 -12.33 3.03
C PHE A 153 7.78 -13.53 2.11
N ALA A 154 7.68 -14.74 2.68
CA ALA A 154 7.82 -15.99 1.98
C ALA A 154 6.59 -16.88 2.20
N ILE A 155 6.20 -17.62 1.17
CA ILE A 155 5.05 -18.51 1.18
C ILE A 155 5.50 -19.95 1.44
N ARG A 156 4.82 -20.62 2.38
CA ARG A 156 4.92 -22.06 2.62
C ARG A 156 3.56 -22.71 2.34
N GLY A 157 3.57 -23.87 1.68
CA GLY A 157 2.33 -24.60 1.37
C GLY A 157 1.53 -23.99 0.21
N GLY A 158 0.20 -24.05 0.31
CA GLY A 158 -0.73 -23.53 -0.70
C GLY A 158 -0.89 -24.36 -1.98
N GLY A 159 -1.85 -23.97 -2.82
CA GLY A 159 -2.05 -24.53 -4.16
C GLY A 159 -0.98 -24.04 -5.14
N ALA A 160 -0.72 -24.81 -6.21
CA ALA A 160 0.30 -24.46 -7.21
C ALA A 160 -0.01 -23.13 -7.92
N GLU A 161 -1.28 -22.90 -8.28
CA GLU A 161 -1.73 -21.66 -8.92
C GLU A 161 -1.56 -20.45 -8.00
N ALA A 162 -1.95 -20.57 -6.73
CA ALA A 162 -1.82 -19.50 -5.75
C ALA A 162 -0.35 -19.12 -5.52
N ARG A 163 0.54 -20.11 -5.39
CA ARG A 163 1.99 -19.87 -5.30
C ARG A 163 2.52 -19.15 -6.54
N ALA A 164 2.13 -19.59 -7.74
CA ALA A 164 2.56 -18.96 -8.98
C ALA A 164 2.10 -17.48 -9.06
N SER A 165 0.85 -17.21 -8.68
CA SER A 165 0.32 -15.84 -8.58
C SER A 165 1.08 -14.99 -7.56
N LEU A 166 1.38 -15.52 -6.38
CA LEU A 166 2.11 -14.80 -5.33
C LEU A 166 3.59 -14.53 -5.69
N LEU A 167 4.25 -15.48 -6.35
CA LEU A 167 5.60 -15.27 -6.89
C LEU A 167 5.63 -14.14 -7.93
N ARG A 168 4.63 -14.05 -8.81
CA ARG A 168 4.52 -12.94 -9.78
C ARG A 168 4.28 -11.58 -9.10
N ILE A 169 3.61 -11.57 -7.96
CA ILE A 169 3.42 -10.36 -7.13
C ILE A 169 4.72 -9.96 -6.42
N GLY A 170 5.64 -10.90 -6.20
CA GLY A 170 6.96 -10.65 -5.60
C GLY A 170 7.15 -11.27 -4.22
N PHE A 171 6.24 -12.12 -3.75
CA PHE A 171 6.50 -12.96 -2.57
C PHE A 171 7.62 -13.95 -2.87
N ARG A 172 8.33 -14.39 -1.83
CA ARG A 172 9.31 -15.47 -1.91
C ARG A 172 8.66 -16.83 -1.62
N THR A 173 9.38 -17.92 -1.86
CA THR A 173 9.01 -19.26 -1.39
C THR A 173 10.06 -19.77 -0.42
N VAL A 174 9.64 -20.60 0.53
CA VAL A 174 10.49 -21.35 1.46
C VAL A 174 10.33 -22.85 1.30
#